data_AF-A0A3B8QUC3-F1
#
_entry.id   AF-A0A3B8QUC3-F1
#
_cell.length_a   1.000
_cell.length_b   1.000
_cell.length_c   1.000
_cell.angle_alpha   90.00
_cell.angle_beta   90.00
_cell.angle_gamma   90.00
#
_symmetry.space_group_name_H-M   'P 1'
#
loop_
_entity.id
_entity.type
_entity.pdbx_description
1 polymer ?
#
loop_
_entity_poly.entity_id
_entity_poly.type
_entity_poly.pdbx_seq_one_letter_code
_entity_poly.pdbx_strand_id
1 'polypeptide(L)'
;MIQLELRPQPSATMAYATPILAVVLTMIFGGLLFALLGKDPLQAIITIFWEPIFGEHSFYYRPQLLVKGAPLVLIAVGLAVGFKAGIWNIGAEGQYIVGAICAAAMGLAFYPTESIFIFPLMVLAGAFGGLVWAMIPGVLKVKFGTNEILVSLMLVYVAEQLLASVSLGLLKNPEGFGFPG
;
A
#
# COMPACT_ATOMS: atom_id res chain seq x y z
N MET A 1 -4.70 26.76 34.55
CA MET A 1 -4.82 26.47 33.10
C MET A 1 -4.03 25.21 32.82
N ILE A 2 -4.64 24.18 32.22
CA ILE A 2 -3.92 22.96 31.86
C ILE A 2 -3.06 23.30 30.64
N GLN A 3 -1.73 23.21 30.74
CA GLN A 3 -0.82 23.36 29.61
C GLN A 3 -0.40 21.97 29.14
N LEU A 4 -0.59 21.70 27.84
CA LEU A 4 -0.17 20.45 27.21
C LEU A 4 1.27 20.61 26.73
N GLU A 5 2.20 19.91 27.36
CA GLU A 5 3.61 19.86 26.97
C GLU A 5 3.92 18.59 26.17
N LEU A 6 4.73 18.73 25.11
CA LEU A 6 5.20 17.61 24.31
C LEU A 6 6.16 16.76 25.16
N ARG A 7 5.87 15.46 25.27
CA ARG A 7 6.74 14.54 26.02
C ARG A 7 8.07 14.35 25.28
N PRO A 8 9.23 14.47 25.96
CA PRO A 8 10.54 14.26 25.33
C PRO A 8 10.76 12.81 24.86
N GLN A 9 10.13 11.85 25.54
CA GLN A 9 10.15 10.44 25.17
C GLN A 9 8.71 9.93 24.98
N PRO A 10 8.40 9.29 23.84
CA PRO A 10 7.11 8.66 23.66
C PRO A 10 6.94 7.52 24.68
N SER A 11 5.75 7.42 25.26
CA SER A 11 5.45 6.38 26.26
C SER A 11 5.45 5.01 25.59
N ALA A 12 6.26 4.07 26.07
CA ALA A 12 6.27 2.69 25.56
C ALA A 12 4.88 2.04 25.64
N THR A 13 4.13 2.32 26.71
CA THR A 13 2.74 1.85 26.86
C THR A 13 1.84 2.37 25.75
N MET A 14 1.95 3.65 25.38
CA MET A 14 1.14 4.24 24.31
C MET A 14 1.59 3.73 22.94
N ALA A 15 2.89 3.51 22.72
CA ALA A 15 3.38 2.95 21.46
C ALA A 15 2.74 1.59 21.13
N TYR A 16 2.57 0.71 22.13
CA TYR A 16 1.89 -0.58 21.95
C TYR A 16 0.37 -0.49 22.05
N ALA A 17 -0.17 0.40 22.87
CA ALA A 17 -1.62 0.56 23.02
C ALA A 17 -2.27 1.20 21.79
N THR A 18 -1.58 2.12 21.10
CA THR A 18 -2.16 2.88 19.98
C THR A 18 -2.70 1.99 18.85
N PRO A 19 -1.98 0.99 18.32
CA PRO A 19 -2.52 0.10 17.30
C PRO A 19 -3.74 -0.70 17.78
N ILE A 20 -3.70 -1.21 19.02
CA ILE A 20 -4.81 -1.98 19.61
C ILE A 20 -6.04 -1.10 19.76
N LEU A 21 -5.87 0.11 20.31
CA LEU A 21 -6.94 1.09 20.45
C LEU A 21 -7.51 1.50 19.09
N ALA A 22 -6.67 1.67 18.07
CA ALA A 22 -7.12 1.99 16.72
C ALA A 22 -8.00 0.87 16.13
N VAL A 23 -7.62 -0.40 16.32
CA VAL A 23 -8.43 -1.55 15.88
C VAL A 23 -9.75 -1.61 16.62
N VAL A 24 -9.74 -1.47 17.95
CA VAL A 24 -10.96 -1.49 18.78
C VAL A 24 -11.91 -0.36 18.40
N LEU A 25 -11.39 0.88 18.25
CA LEU A 25 -12.18 2.01 17.82
C LEU A 25 -12.74 1.79 16.40
N THR A 26 -11.96 1.22 15.50
CA THR A 26 -12.43 0.87 14.15
C THR A 26 -13.58 -0.13 14.19
N MET A 27 -13.50 -1.16 15.04
CA MET A 27 -14.61 -2.12 15.24
C MET A 27 -15.85 -1.43 15.79
N ILE A 28 -15.71 -0.52 16.76
CA ILE A 28 -16.84 0.20 17.36
C ILE A 28 -17.51 1.11 16.33
N PHE A 29 -16.74 1.97 15.66
CA PHE A 29 -17.29 2.90 14.66
C PHE A 29 -17.83 2.17 13.43
N GLY A 30 -17.14 1.13 12.95
CA GLY A 30 -17.61 0.28 11.85
C GLY A 30 -18.91 -0.46 12.22
N GLY A 31 -18.98 -1.04 13.41
CA GLY A 31 -20.20 -1.66 13.93
C GLY A 31 -21.35 -0.64 14.01
N LEU A 32 -21.11 0.54 14.57
CA LEU A 32 -22.12 1.60 14.62
C LEU A 32 -22.61 2.00 13.22
N LEU A 33 -21.73 2.08 12.23
CA LEU A 33 -22.11 2.32 10.83
C LEU A 33 -23.04 1.21 10.30
N PHE A 34 -22.71 -0.07 10.54
CA PHE A 34 -23.57 -1.18 10.13
C PHE A 34 -24.93 -1.16 10.83
N ALA A 35 -24.97 -0.81 12.12
CA ALA A 35 -26.21 -0.64 12.85
C ALA A 35 -27.09 0.47 12.24
N LEU A 36 -26.50 1.60 11.85
CA LEU A 36 -27.21 2.69 11.15
C LEU A 36 -27.74 2.26 9.78
N LEU A 37 -27.07 1.31 9.12
CA LEU A 37 -27.53 0.70 7.86
C LEU A 37 -28.55 -0.42 8.06
N GLY A 38 -29.00 -0.67 9.31
CA GLY A 38 -29.96 -1.73 9.64
C GLY A 38 -29.39 -3.15 9.55
N LYS A 39 -28.06 -3.30 9.63
CA LYS A 39 -27.37 -4.60 9.67
C LYS A 39 -26.95 -4.92 11.10
N ASP A 40 -26.85 -6.22 11.42
CA ASP A 40 -26.33 -6.66 12.71
C ASP A 40 -24.85 -6.25 12.84
N PRO A 41 -24.51 -5.34 13.78
CA PRO A 41 -23.15 -4.83 13.92
C PRO A 41 -22.19 -5.89 14.45
N LEU A 42 -22.66 -6.81 15.30
CA LEU A 42 -21.82 -7.86 15.87
C LEU A 42 -21.46 -8.88 14.79
N GLN A 43 -22.44 -9.28 13.99
CA GLN A 43 -22.21 -10.18 12.86
C GLN A 43 -21.22 -9.56 11.86
N ALA A 44 -21.36 -8.26 11.55
CA ALA A 44 -20.45 -7.55 10.65
C ALA A 44 -19.00 -7.54 11.20
N ILE A 45 -18.82 -7.27 12.49
CA ILE A 45 -17.49 -7.30 13.12
C ILE A 45 -16.89 -8.70 13.06
N ILE A 46 -17.67 -9.75 13.38
CA ILE A 46 -17.21 -11.14 13.29
C ILE A 46 -16.80 -11.49 11.85
N THR A 47 -17.62 -11.12 10.87
CA THR A 47 -17.36 -11.37 9.44
C THR A 47 -16.08 -10.69 8.97
N ILE A 48 -15.82 -9.46 9.40
CA ILE A 48 -14.67 -8.67 8.92
C ILE A 48 -13.38 -9.02 9.65
N PHE A 49 -13.42 -9.27 10.96
CA PHE A 49 -12.23 -9.41 11.79
C PHE A 49 -11.96 -10.83 12.28
N TRP A 50 -12.99 -11.64 12.50
CA TRP A 50 -12.84 -12.99 13.05
C TRP A 50 -12.76 -14.05 11.96
N GLU A 51 -13.72 -14.07 11.03
CA GLU A 51 -13.81 -15.11 9.99
C GLU A 51 -12.54 -15.22 9.11
N PRO A 52 -11.91 -14.11 8.67
CA PRO A 52 -10.72 -14.19 7.84
C PRO A 52 -9.52 -14.84 8.56
N ILE A 53 -9.49 -14.75 9.90
CA ILE A 53 -8.36 -15.21 10.71
C ILE A 53 -8.64 -16.59 11.31
N PHE A 54 -9.83 -16.82 11.86
CA PHE A 54 -10.16 -18.00 12.65
C PHE A 54 -11.36 -18.79 12.12
N GLY A 55 -12.04 -18.30 11.08
CA GLY A 55 -13.18 -18.98 10.47
C GLY A 55 -12.78 -20.25 9.72
N GLU A 56 -13.79 -21.02 9.32
CA GLU A 56 -13.67 -22.28 8.58
C GLU A 56 -12.85 -22.10 7.28
N HIS A 57 -13.03 -20.99 6.58
CA HIS A 57 -12.32 -20.66 5.34
C HIS A 57 -11.09 -19.77 5.54
N SER A 58 -10.59 -19.64 6.76
CA SER A 58 -9.42 -18.80 7.07
C SER A 58 -8.16 -19.16 6.29
N PHE A 59 -8.00 -20.43 5.88
CA PHE A 59 -6.90 -20.85 5.00
C PHE A 59 -6.86 -20.07 3.68
N TYR A 60 -8.02 -19.73 3.11
CA TYR A 60 -8.12 -18.96 1.88
C TYR A 60 -7.96 -17.45 2.14
N TYR A 61 -8.53 -16.94 3.24
CA TYR A 61 -8.52 -15.50 3.53
C TYR A 61 -7.18 -14.99 4.07
N ARG A 62 -6.43 -15.77 4.85
CA ARG A 62 -5.12 -15.33 5.40
C ARG A 62 -4.10 -14.95 4.31
N PRO A 63 -3.90 -15.73 3.23
CA PRO A 63 -3.06 -15.31 2.12
C PRO A 63 -3.53 -14.00 1.48
N GLN A 64 -4.85 -13.81 1.31
CA GLN A 64 -5.38 -12.58 0.74
C GLN A 64 -5.11 -11.36 1.61
N LEU A 65 -5.23 -11.49 2.94
CA LEU A 65 -4.84 -10.45 3.88
C LEU A 65 -3.37 -10.08 3.73
N LEU A 66 -2.48 -11.07 3.56
CA LEU A 66 -1.05 -10.82 3.34
C LEU A 66 -0.78 -10.19 1.98
N VAL A 67 -1.45 -10.62 0.92
CA VAL A 67 -1.30 -10.04 -0.43
C VAL A 67 -1.67 -8.55 -0.44
N LYS A 68 -2.68 -8.14 0.33
CA LYS A 68 -3.09 -6.74 0.45
C LYS A 68 -2.27 -5.97 1.48
N GLY A 69 -1.96 -6.58 2.61
CA GLY A 69 -1.30 -5.93 3.75
C GLY A 69 0.22 -5.84 3.62
N ALA A 70 0.89 -6.84 3.04
CA ALA A 70 2.34 -6.86 2.95
C ALA A 70 2.92 -5.66 2.17
N PRO A 71 2.36 -5.22 1.02
CA PRO A 71 2.82 -4.01 0.34
C PRO A 71 2.70 -2.76 1.22
N LEU A 72 1.59 -2.61 1.94
CA LEU A 72 1.37 -1.46 2.83
C LEU A 72 2.38 -1.43 3.99
N VAL A 73 2.68 -2.59 4.58
CA VAL A 73 3.70 -2.72 5.63
C VAL A 73 5.08 -2.38 5.09
N LEU A 74 5.45 -2.89 3.91
CA LEU A 74 6.74 -2.59 3.28
C LEU A 74 6.89 -1.09 2.97
N ILE A 75 5.84 -0.45 2.45
CA ILE A 75 5.80 0.99 2.21
C ILE A 75 5.99 1.76 3.54
N ALA A 76 5.27 1.38 4.59
CA ALA A 76 5.37 2.04 5.89
C ALA A 76 6.78 1.94 6.48
N VAL A 77 7.42 0.77 6.39
CA VAL A 77 8.80 0.55 6.85
C VAL A 77 9.79 1.38 6.01
N GLY A 78 9.64 1.42 4.70
CA GLY A 78 10.49 2.23 3.82
C GLY A 78 10.37 3.73 4.10
N LEU A 79 9.14 4.22 4.27
CA LEU A 79 8.87 5.62 4.61
C LEU A 79 9.39 6.00 6.00
N ALA A 80 9.33 5.10 6.98
CA ALA A 80 9.86 5.37 8.32
C ALA A 80 11.35 5.75 8.30
N VAL A 81 12.13 5.15 7.39
CA VAL A 81 13.55 5.52 7.18
C VAL A 81 13.67 6.92 6.59
N GLY A 82 12.86 7.25 5.57
CA GLY A 82 12.84 8.57 4.93
C GLY A 82 12.44 9.69 5.89
N PHE A 83 11.39 9.47 6.69
CA PHE A 83 10.93 10.43 7.70
C PHE A 83 11.99 10.66 8.79
N LYS A 84 12.75 9.63 9.17
CA LYS A 84 13.87 9.78 10.11
C LYS A 84 15.00 10.66 9.54
N ALA A 85 15.14 10.71 8.21
CA ALA A 85 16.07 11.60 7.51
C ALA A 85 15.47 13.00 7.21
N GLY A 86 14.25 13.29 7.68
CA GLY A 86 13.57 14.56 7.42
C GLY A 86 13.03 14.72 6.00
N ILE A 87 12.94 13.63 5.23
CA ILE A 87 12.38 13.62 3.88
C ILE A 87 10.92 13.19 3.96
N TRP A 88 10.02 14.13 3.70
CA TRP A 88 8.58 13.90 3.76
C TRP A 88 8.05 13.53 2.37
N ASN A 89 8.02 12.23 2.08
CA ASN A 89 7.50 11.69 0.82
C ASN A 89 6.08 11.13 1.03
N ILE A 90 5.09 11.65 0.30
CA ILE A 90 3.71 11.14 0.29
C ILE A 90 3.43 10.32 -0.98
N GLY A 91 4.29 10.39 -1.99
CA GLY A 91 4.13 9.69 -3.28
C GLY A 91 4.52 8.21 -3.30
N ALA A 92 4.52 7.52 -2.16
CA ALA A 92 4.87 6.10 -2.09
C ALA A 92 3.89 5.20 -2.85
N GLU A 93 2.62 5.60 -2.93
CA GLU A 93 1.62 4.93 -3.76
C GLU A 93 2.01 4.94 -5.24
N GLY A 94 2.48 6.07 -5.76
CA GLY A 94 2.98 6.16 -7.13
C GLY A 94 4.22 5.27 -7.36
N GLN A 95 5.12 5.19 -6.39
CA GLN A 95 6.29 4.29 -6.45
C GLN A 95 5.87 2.83 -6.47
N TYR A 96 4.88 2.46 -5.65
CA TYR A 96 4.29 1.13 -5.64
C TYR A 96 3.64 0.79 -6.98
N ILE A 97 2.86 1.71 -7.55
CA ILE A 97 2.20 1.52 -8.85
C ILE A 97 3.24 1.28 -9.96
N VAL A 98 4.24 2.16 -10.09
CA VAL A 98 5.27 2.03 -11.13
C VAL A 98 6.12 0.78 -10.93
N GLY A 99 6.45 0.45 -9.68
CA GLY A 99 7.10 -0.82 -9.36
C GLY A 99 6.26 -2.03 -9.77
N ALA A 100 4.95 -2.02 -9.49
CA ALA A 100 4.04 -3.10 -9.90
C ALA A 100 3.96 -3.25 -11.43
N ILE A 101 3.93 -2.13 -12.17
CA ILE A 101 3.96 -2.14 -13.64
C ILE A 101 5.25 -2.78 -14.15
N CYS A 102 6.41 -2.38 -13.62
CA CYS A 102 7.70 -2.95 -14.03
C CYS A 102 7.81 -4.45 -13.68
N ALA A 103 7.34 -4.85 -12.51
CA ALA A 103 7.30 -6.26 -12.11
C ALA A 103 6.38 -7.09 -13.02
N ALA A 104 5.18 -6.58 -13.32
CA ALA A 104 4.23 -7.25 -14.22
C ALA A 104 4.80 -7.36 -15.65
N ALA A 105 5.37 -6.28 -16.19
CA ALA A 105 6.00 -6.27 -17.50
C ALA A 105 7.14 -7.28 -17.59
N MET A 106 7.94 -7.43 -16.52
CA MET A 106 9.00 -8.44 -16.45
C MET A 106 8.43 -9.86 -16.50
N GLY A 107 7.37 -10.17 -15.76
CA GLY A 107 6.72 -11.48 -15.82
C GLY A 107 6.16 -11.79 -17.21
N LEU A 108 5.50 -10.80 -17.82
CA LEU A 108 4.91 -10.92 -19.15
C LEU A 108 5.96 -11.05 -20.27
N ALA A 109 7.12 -10.40 -20.12
CA ALA A 109 8.21 -10.51 -21.10
C ALA A 109 8.76 -11.94 -21.24
N PHE A 110 8.61 -12.77 -20.20
CA PHE A 110 9.04 -14.17 -20.21
C PHE A 110 7.88 -15.17 -20.41
N TYR A 111 6.63 -14.71 -20.50
CA TYR A 111 5.48 -15.58 -20.74
C TYR A 111 5.59 -16.31 -22.09
N PRO A 112 5.27 -17.62 -22.20
CA PRO A 112 4.68 -18.51 -21.18
C PRO A 112 5.71 -19.35 -20.40
N THR A 113 6.97 -18.92 -20.32
CA THR A 113 8.04 -19.71 -19.68
C THR A 113 7.79 -19.87 -18.19
N GLU A 114 7.92 -21.09 -17.69
CA GLU A 114 7.81 -21.41 -16.26
C GLU A 114 9.21 -21.58 -15.65
N SER A 115 9.86 -20.47 -15.32
CA SER A 115 11.18 -20.47 -14.67
C SER A 115 11.10 -19.86 -13.28
N ILE A 116 11.71 -20.52 -12.30
CA ILE A 116 11.80 -20.05 -10.91
C ILE A 116 12.52 -18.68 -10.80
N PHE A 117 13.36 -18.34 -11.77
CA PHE A 117 14.10 -17.07 -11.81
C PHE A 117 13.24 -15.87 -12.20
N ILE A 118 12.05 -16.08 -12.77
CA ILE A 118 11.15 -14.99 -13.16
C ILE A 118 10.72 -14.20 -11.93
N PHE A 119 10.36 -14.87 -10.83
CA PHE A 119 9.90 -14.20 -9.62
C PHE A 119 10.96 -13.26 -9.01
N PRO A 120 12.22 -13.69 -8.76
CA PRO A 120 13.30 -12.77 -8.38
C PRO A 120 13.50 -11.60 -9.35
N LEU A 121 13.43 -11.84 -10.66
CA LEU A 121 13.57 -10.78 -11.67
C LEU A 121 12.42 -9.77 -11.59
N MET A 122 11.19 -10.22 -11.36
CA MET A 122 10.04 -9.34 -11.15
C MET A 122 10.24 -8.46 -9.92
N VAL A 123 10.73 -9.03 -8.81
CA VAL A 123 11.04 -8.27 -7.58
C VAL A 123 12.09 -7.20 -7.85
N LEU A 124 13.18 -7.54 -8.56
CA LEU A 124 14.24 -6.59 -8.91
C LEU A 124 13.74 -5.50 -9.86
N ALA A 125 12.95 -5.86 -10.88
CA ALA A 125 12.36 -4.93 -11.83
C ALA A 125 11.41 -3.96 -11.12
N GLY A 126 10.58 -4.45 -10.20
CA GLY A 126 9.68 -3.61 -9.41
C GLY A 126 10.40 -2.68 -8.45
N ALA A 127 11.43 -3.17 -7.75
CA ALA A 127 12.27 -2.34 -6.89
C ALA A 127 12.98 -1.24 -7.70
N PHE A 128 13.50 -1.57 -8.88
CA PHE A 128 14.13 -0.60 -9.77
C PHE A 128 13.13 0.43 -10.32
N GLY A 129 11.93 0.00 -10.73
CA GLY A 129 10.86 0.91 -11.18
C GLY A 129 10.45 1.91 -10.10
N GLY A 130 10.23 1.42 -8.87
CA GLY A 130 9.94 2.26 -7.71
C GLY A 130 11.08 3.24 -7.39
N LEU A 131 12.34 2.78 -7.46
CA LEU A 131 13.53 3.63 -7.26
C LEU A 131 13.60 4.75 -8.29
N VAL A 132 13.46 4.43 -9.58
CA VAL A 132 13.50 5.42 -10.66
C VAL A 132 12.37 6.45 -10.48
N TRP A 133 11.18 6.01 -10.07
CA TRP A 133 10.07 6.92 -9.78
C TRP A 133 10.35 7.83 -8.58
N ALA A 134 10.92 7.28 -7.51
CA ALA A 134 11.30 8.02 -6.31
C ALA A 134 12.38 9.08 -6.58
N MET A 135 13.25 8.85 -7.57
CA MET A 135 14.29 9.79 -7.95
C MET A 135 13.75 11.09 -8.53
N ILE A 136 12.55 11.09 -9.14
CA ILE A 136 11.97 12.29 -9.76
C ILE A 136 11.79 13.42 -8.72
N PRO A 137 10.99 13.27 -7.65
CA PRO A 137 10.85 14.32 -6.63
C PRO A 137 12.17 14.60 -5.90
N GLY A 138 13.02 13.58 -5.71
CA GLY A 138 14.33 13.74 -5.06
C GLY A 138 15.27 14.65 -5.85
N VAL A 139 15.41 14.42 -7.16
CA VAL A 139 16.24 15.25 -8.04
C VAL A 139 15.66 16.65 -8.17
N LEU A 140 14.33 16.78 -8.29
CA LEU A 140 13.68 18.09 -8.40
C LEU A 140 13.88 18.93 -7.15
N LYS A 141 13.77 18.32 -5.96
CA LYS A 141 14.10 18.98 -4.69
C LYS A 141 15.54 19.46 -4.66
N VAL A 142 16.50 18.58 -4.97
CA VAL A 142 17.93 18.90 -4.87
C VAL A 142 18.38 19.95 -5.89
N LYS A 143 17.89 19.87 -7.14
CA LYS A 143 18.30 20.78 -8.21
C LYS A 143 17.54 22.10 -8.25
N PHE A 144 16.25 22.07 -7.92
CA PHE A 144 15.35 23.22 -8.11
C PHE A 144 14.72 23.72 -6.81
N GLY A 145 14.98 23.09 -5.66
CA GLY A 145 14.42 23.51 -4.37
C GLY A 145 12.90 23.33 -4.28
N THR A 146 12.31 22.46 -5.11
CA THR A 146 10.86 22.24 -5.12
C THR A 146 10.40 21.56 -3.83
N ASN A 147 9.16 21.83 -3.42
CA ASN A 147 8.50 21.11 -2.34
C ASN A 147 8.27 19.64 -2.75
N GLU A 148 9.01 18.71 -2.14
CA GLU A 148 8.92 17.28 -2.44
C GLU A 148 7.57 16.66 -2.09
N ILE A 149 6.84 17.22 -1.12
CA ILE A 149 5.52 16.73 -0.73
C ILE A 149 4.55 16.95 -1.89
N LEU A 150 4.52 18.17 -2.42
CA LEU A 150 3.63 18.52 -3.53
C LEU A 150 3.98 17.72 -4.79
N VAL A 151 5.27 17.66 -5.15
CA VAL A 151 5.71 16.94 -6.36
C VAL A 151 5.41 15.45 -6.24
N SER A 152 5.72 14.84 -5.09
CA SER A 152 5.46 13.41 -4.89
C SER A 152 3.96 13.08 -4.90
N LEU A 153 3.11 13.93 -4.32
CA LEU A 153 1.65 13.79 -4.40
C LEU A 153 1.14 13.88 -5.84
N MET A 154 1.58 14.90 -6.59
CA MET A 154 1.15 15.07 -7.98
C MET A 154 1.58 13.90 -8.87
N LEU A 155 2.75 13.31 -8.60
CA LEU A 155 3.21 12.13 -9.30
C LEU A 155 2.40 10.86 -8.99
N VAL A 156 1.66 10.79 -7.89
CA VAL A 156 0.73 9.65 -7.66
C VAL A 156 -0.33 9.62 -8.76
N TYR A 157 -0.98 10.75 -9.04
CA TYR A 157 -1.98 10.83 -10.10
C TYR A 157 -1.41 10.46 -11.48
N VAL A 158 -0.16 10.86 -11.76
CA VAL A 158 0.51 10.46 -13.00
C VAL A 158 0.71 8.95 -13.05
N ALA A 159 1.11 8.32 -11.94
CA ALA A 159 1.30 6.88 -11.85
C ALA A 159 -0.03 6.12 -12.02
N GLU A 160 -1.12 6.60 -11.42
CA GLU A 160 -2.46 6.04 -11.60
C GLU A 160 -2.90 6.07 -13.07
N GLN A 161 -2.72 7.21 -13.74
CA GLN A 161 -3.05 7.35 -15.16
C GLN A 161 -2.14 6.48 -16.04
N LEU A 162 -0.87 6.32 -15.67
CA LEU A 162 0.05 5.41 -16.33
C LEU A 162 -0.44 3.96 -16.19
N LEU A 163 -0.82 3.54 -14.97
CA LEU A 163 -1.37 2.20 -14.70
C LEU A 163 -2.62 1.93 -15.53
N ALA A 164 -3.55 2.88 -15.57
CA ALA A 164 -4.76 2.76 -16.38
C ALA A 164 -4.41 2.60 -17.87
N SER A 165 -3.49 3.42 -18.38
CA SER A 165 -3.04 3.36 -19.78
C SER A 165 -2.40 2.01 -20.13
N VAL A 166 -1.47 1.51 -19.32
CA VAL A 166 -0.78 0.25 -19.63
C VAL A 166 -1.68 -0.96 -19.43
N SER A 167 -2.57 -0.95 -18.44
CA SER A 167 -3.51 -2.06 -18.19
C SER A 167 -4.53 -2.22 -19.31
N LEU A 168 -4.95 -1.11 -19.92
CA LEU A 168 -5.89 -1.13 -21.05
C LEU A 168 -5.21 -1.27 -22.42
N GLY A 169 -3.91 -0.96 -22.48
CA GLY A 169 -3.09 -1.02 -23.69
C GLY A 169 -2.08 -2.16 -23.67
N LEU A 170 -0.81 -1.83 -23.38
CA LEU A 170 0.35 -2.71 -23.60
C LEU A 170 0.34 -4.00 -22.78
N LEU A 171 -0.20 -3.98 -21.57
CA LEU A 171 -0.24 -5.13 -20.66
C LEU A 171 -1.62 -5.80 -20.62
N LYS A 172 -2.52 -5.42 -21.52
CA LYS A 172 -3.86 -6.00 -21.59
C LYS A 172 -3.79 -7.47 -22.01
N ASN A 173 -4.51 -8.33 -21.29
CA ASN A 173 -4.76 -9.69 -21.75
C ASN A 173 -5.66 -9.67 -23.01
N PRO A 174 -5.19 -10.14 -24.18
CA PRO A 174 -5.99 -10.19 -25.41
C PRO A 174 -7.25 -11.06 -25.27
N GLU A 175 -7.18 -12.09 -24.42
CA GLU A 175 -8.25 -13.07 -24.19
C GLU A 175 -9.17 -12.68 -23.02
N GLY A 176 -8.91 -11.56 -22.36
CA GLY A 176 -9.67 -11.13 -21.17
C GLY A 176 -11.09 -10.62 -21.46
N PHE A 177 -11.49 -10.44 -22.73
CA PHE A 177 -12.83 -9.97 -23.15
C PHE A 177 -13.39 -8.76 -22.35
N GLY A 178 -12.52 -7.87 -21.84
CA GLY A 178 -12.93 -6.70 -21.06
C GLY A 178 -13.11 -6.95 -19.56
N PHE A 179 -12.89 -8.17 -19.08
CA PHE A 179 -12.71 -8.42 -17.65
C PHE A 179 -11.29 -8.04 -17.23
N PRO A 180 -11.12 -7.23 -16.16
CA PRO A 180 -9.82 -7.03 -15.55
C PRO A 180 -9.39 -8.38 -14.95
N GLY A 181 -8.37 -8.99 -15.55
CA GLY A 181 -7.67 -10.15 -14.99
C GLY A 181 -6.78 -9.76 -13.82
#